data_AF-A0A4Y9RME0-F1
#
_entry.id   AF-A0A4Y9RME0-F1
#
_cell.length_a   1.000
_cell.length_b   1.000
_cell.length_c   1.000
_cell.angle_alpha   90.00
_cell.angle_beta   90.00
_cell.angle_gamma   90.00
#
_symmetry.space_group_name_H-M   'P 1'
#
loop_
_entity.id
_entity.type
_entity.pdbx_description
1 polymer ?
#
loop_
_entity_poly.entity_id
_entity_poly.type
_entity_poly.pdbx_seq_one_letter_code
_entity_poly.pdbx_strand_id
1 'polypeptide(L)'
;MDIQDRQDCERNIRRVTQLIDSGIFNPDNGGHPLQQSAFIDLMICMRDLMHKTEKYTKRVDFVDDVLTNNYVIRDACCHIDSFKKDFDGNGNRGEYIVAYGKCNLMKMDDFEAKGEYEDDVAIFYGRNRVYMRRHILRAFHQAQAQLQPLLARR
;
A
#
# COMPACT_ATOMS: atom_id res chain seq x y z
N MET A 1 15.14 19.53 6.78
CA MET A 1 14.72 18.95 5.50
C MET A 1 15.27 19.84 4.40
N ASP A 2 15.94 19.26 3.40
CA ASP A 2 16.42 20.05 2.26
C ASP A 2 15.26 20.44 1.33
N ILE A 3 15.51 21.37 0.41
CA ILE A 3 14.46 21.95 -0.45
C ILE A 3 13.84 20.88 -1.34
N GLN A 4 14.64 19.96 -1.87
CA GLN A 4 14.18 18.90 -2.77
C GLN A 4 13.26 17.93 -2.02
N ASP A 5 13.70 17.45 -0.86
CA ASP A 5 12.91 16.54 -0.03
C ASP A 5 11.62 17.19 0.45
N ARG A 6 11.63 18.50 0.72
CA ARG A 6 10.41 19.26 1.06
C ARG A 6 9.40 19.26 -0.07
N GLN A 7 9.82 19.63 -1.28
CA GLN A 7 8.95 19.68 -2.46
C GLN A 7 8.37 18.30 -2.79
N ASP A 8 9.19 17.26 -2.69
CA ASP A 8 8.73 15.90 -2.90
C ASP A 8 7.73 15.45 -1.83
N CYS A 9 7.96 15.75 -0.55
CA CYS A 9 7.01 15.46 0.52
C CYS A 9 5.66 16.13 0.26
N GLU A 10 5.66 17.43 -0.06
CA GLU A 10 4.44 18.20 -0.34
C GLU A 10 3.68 17.63 -1.56
N ARG A 11 4.40 17.27 -2.63
CA ARG A 11 3.82 16.65 -3.82
C ARG A 11 3.22 15.27 -3.50
N ASN A 12 3.95 14.43 -2.79
CA ASN A 12 3.54 13.06 -2.51
C ASN A 12 2.37 13.04 -1.51
N ILE A 13 2.37 13.89 -0.49
CA ILE A 13 1.21 14.05 0.42
C ILE A 13 -0.04 14.44 -0.39
N ARG A 14 0.07 15.45 -1.26
CA ARG A 14 -1.03 15.88 -2.12
C ARG A 14 -1.52 14.74 -3.02
N ARG A 15 -0.60 13.99 -3.64
CA ARG A 15 -0.94 12.89 -4.56
C ARG A 15 -1.64 11.75 -3.84
N VAL A 16 -1.15 11.33 -2.68
CA VAL A 16 -1.77 10.28 -1.86
C VAL A 16 -3.19 10.69 -1.46
N THR A 17 -3.38 11.92 -0.96
CA THR A 17 -4.71 12.45 -0.63
C THR A 17 -5.64 12.42 -1.84
N GLN A 18 -5.20 12.89 -3.01
CA GLN A 18 -6.00 12.85 -4.24
C GLN A 18 -6.41 11.43 -4.66
N LEU A 19 -5.49 10.46 -4.56
CA LEU A 19 -5.79 9.06 -4.90
C LEU A 19 -6.84 8.47 -3.95
N ILE A 20 -6.71 8.71 -2.64
CA ILE A 20 -7.67 8.25 -1.64
C ILE A 20 -9.04 8.92 -1.84
N ASP A 21 -9.06 10.25 -1.93
CA ASP A 21 -10.29 11.04 -1.99
C ASP A 21 -11.04 10.86 -3.32
N SER A 22 -10.36 10.39 -4.38
CA SER A 22 -11.01 10.06 -5.64
C SER A 22 -12.02 8.92 -5.53
N GLY A 23 -11.96 8.12 -4.46
CA GLY A 23 -12.81 6.94 -4.28
C GLY A 23 -12.45 5.78 -5.21
N ILE A 24 -11.34 5.83 -5.94
CA ILE A 24 -10.91 4.77 -6.88
C ILE A 24 -10.75 3.40 -6.20
N PHE A 25 -10.51 3.37 -4.89
CA PHE A 25 -10.39 2.15 -4.09
C PHE A 25 -11.68 1.74 -3.38
N ASN A 26 -12.81 2.40 -3.65
CA ASN A 26 -14.10 2.02 -3.10
C ASN A 26 -14.66 0.78 -3.81
N PRO A 27 -15.49 -0.04 -3.14
CA PRO A 27 -16.09 -1.23 -3.73
C PRO A 27 -16.85 -0.95 -5.04
N ASP A 28 -17.54 0.19 -5.14
CA ASP A 28 -18.30 0.61 -6.32
C ASP A 28 -17.42 0.83 -7.56
N ASN A 29 -16.12 1.07 -7.34
CA ASN A 29 -15.10 1.19 -8.40
C ASN A 29 -14.28 -0.09 -8.56
N GLY A 30 -14.72 -1.21 -7.97
CA GLY A 30 -14.11 -2.52 -8.13
C GLY A 30 -14.10 -2.93 -9.60
N GLY A 31 -12.90 -3.13 -10.15
CA GLY A 31 -12.71 -3.44 -11.58
C GLY A 31 -12.52 -2.23 -12.48
N HIS A 32 -12.45 -1.01 -11.94
CA HIS A 32 -12.08 0.17 -12.73
C HIS A 32 -10.67 -0.03 -13.33
N PRO A 33 -10.45 0.24 -14.63
CA PRO A 33 -9.19 -0.08 -15.31
C PRO A 33 -7.95 0.63 -14.73
N LEU A 34 -8.17 1.79 -14.09
CA LEU A 34 -7.09 2.58 -13.46
C LEU A 34 -6.80 2.18 -12.01
N GLN A 35 -7.52 1.22 -11.44
CA GLN A 35 -7.41 0.90 -10.02
C GLN A 35 -6.02 0.37 -9.64
N GLN A 36 -5.48 -0.57 -10.42
CA GLN A 36 -4.12 -1.09 -10.22
C GLN A 36 -3.06 0.00 -10.40
N SER A 37 -3.20 0.84 -11.43
CA SER A 37 -2.27 1.95 -11.68
C SER A 37 -2.29 2.96 -10.53
N ALA A 38 -3.46 3.30 -10.01
CA ALA A 38 -3.63 4.15 -8.84
C ALA A 38 -2.97 3.54 -7.60
N PHE A 39 -3.08 2.22 -7.40
CA PHE A 39 -2.42 1.53 -6.31
C PHE A 39 -0.89 1.56 -6.43
N ILE A 40 -0.35 1.34 -7.62
CA ILE A 40 1.09 1.41 -7.86
C ILE A 40 1.63 2.82 -7.55
N ASP A 41 0.94 3.86 -8.03
CA ASP A 41 1.29 5.26 -7.75
C ASP A 41 1.25 5.57 -6.24
N LEU A 42 0.21 5.10 -5.54
CA LEU A 42 0.10 5.17 -4.09
C LEU A 42 1.32 4.52 -3.41
N MET A 43 1.71 3.32 -3.81
CA MET A 43 2.87 2.61 -3.23
C MET A 43 4.21 3.32 -3.50
N ILE A 44 4.35 3.97 -4.65
CA ILE A 44 5.54 4.78 -4.98
C ILE A 44 5.62 6.01 -4.07
N CYS A 45 4.52 6.76 -3.93
CA CYS A 45 4.45 7.92 -3.06
C CYS A 45 4.71 7.53 -1.59
N MET A 46 4.09 6.43 -1.13
CA MET A 46 4.24 5.93 0.22
C MET A 46 5.69 5.55 0.54
N ARG A 47 6.39 4.90 -0.39
CA ARG A 47 7.82 4.56 -0.20
C ARG A 47 8.66 5.80 0.10
N ASP A 48 8.49 6.84 -0.72
CA ASP A 48 9.26 8.07 -0.58
C ASP A 48 8.94 8.78 0.75
N LEU A 49 7.65 8.86 1.11
CA LEU A 49 7.23 9.41 2.40
C LEU A 49 7.83 8.61 3.57
N MET A 50 7.74 7.28 3.56
CA MET A 50 8.31 6.46 4.65
C MET A 50 9.82 6.65 4.78
N HIS A 51 10.55 6.71 3.66
CA HIS A 51 11.99 6.95 3.66
C HIS A 51 12.34 8.31 4.26
N LYS A 52 11.62 9.37 3.86
CA LYS A 52 11.86 10.74 4.36
C LYS A 52 11.43 10.91 5.82
N THR A 53 10.37 10.22 6.24
CA THR A 53 9.97 10.13 7.65
C THR A 53 11.07 9.49 8.49
N GLU A 54 11.68 8.38 8.05
CA GLU A 54 12.85 7.79 8.72
C GLU A 54 14.07 8.72 8.71
N LYS A 55 14.35 9.41 7.59
CA LYS A 55 15.49 10.32 7.44
C LYS A 55 15.43 11.54 8.37
N TYR A 56 14.24 12.14 8.56
CA TYR A 56 14.10 13.42 9.26
C TYR A 56 13.41 13.36 10.61
N THR A 57 12.75 12.25 10.92
CA THR A 57 11.95 12.10 12.14
C THR A 57 12.17 10.72 12.76
N LYS A 58 11.15 9.84 12.77
CA LYS A 58 11.24 8.48 13.29
C LYS A 58 10.61 7.53 12.29
N ARG A 59 11.22 6.36 12.09
CA ARG A 59 10.65 5.30 11.25
C ARG A 59 9.19 5.01 11.63
N VAL A 60 8.33 4.89 10.62
CA VAL A 60 6.98 4.33 10.77
C VAL A 60 7.11 2.81 10.75
N ASP A 61 6.78 2.17 11.87
CA ASP A 61 6.64 0.72 11.93
C ASP A 61 5.40 0.33 12.73
N PHE A 62 4.86 -0.82 12.37
CA PHE A 62 3.87 -1.58 13.12
C PHE A 62 3.95 -3.04 12.64
N VAL A 63 3.62 -3.98 13.52
CA VAL A 63 3.69 -5.43 13.26
C VAL A 63 2.32 -6.08 13.13
N ASP A 64 1.26 -5.37 13.52
CA ASP A 64 -0.12 -5.88 13.50
C ASP A 64 -0.56 -6.14 12.05
N ASP A 65 -1.07 -7.36 11.77
CA ASP A 65 -1.62 -7.78 10.47
C ASP A 65 -0.68 -7.69 9.26
N VAL A 66 0.59 -7.38 9.49
CA VAL A 66 1.64 -7.37 8.47
C VAL A 66 2.19 -8.79 8.34
N LEU A 67 2.14 -9.34 7.12
CA LEU A 67 2.86 -10.58 6.86
C LEU A 67 4.37 -10.30 7.00
N THR A 68 5.03 -11.04 7.89
CA THR A 68 6.47 -10.88 8.20
C THR A 68 7.38 -11.53 7.17
N ASN A 69 6.84 -11.98 6.04
CA ASN A 69 7.63 -12.39 4.90
C ASN A 69 8.39 -11.16 4.37
N ASN A 70 9.69 -11.32 4.10
CA ASN A 70 10.66 -10.25 3.77
C ASN A 70 10.35 -9.50 2.45
N TYR A 71 9.15 -9.64 1.90
CA TYR A 71 8.82 -9.18 0.56
C TYR A 71 7.94 -7.93 0.63
N VAL A 72 8.57 -6.81 0.27
CA VAL A 72 7.92 -5.52 0.14
C VAL A 72 6.93 -5.58 -1.04
N ILE A 73 5.64 -5.44 -0.76
CA ILE A 73 4.55 -5.48 -1.76
C ILE A 73 4.82 -4.59 -2.97
N ARG A 74 5.46 -3.42 -2.78
CA ARG A 74 5.92 -2.54 -3.86
C ARG A 74 6.68 -3.29 -4.96
N ASP A 75 7.60 -4.18 -4.57
CA ASP A 75 8.44 -4.89 -5.53
C ASP A 75 7.64 -5.91 -6.36
N ALA A 76 6.58 -6.46 -5.79
CA ALA A 76 5.61 -7.27 -6.52
C ALA A 76 4.72 -6.41 -7.42
N CYS A 77 4.35 -5.20 -6.99
CA CYS A 77 3.47 -4.30 -7.75
C CYS A 77 4.13 -3.70 -9.00
N CYS A 78 5.41 -3.33 -8.89
CA CYS A 78 6.09 -2.53 -9.91
C CYS A 78 6.79 -3.35 -11.01
N HIS A 79 6.95 -4.67 -10.84
CA HIS A 79 7.67 -5.51 -11.80
C HIS A 79 6.73 -6.57 -12.38
N ILE A 80 6.58 -6.58 -13.70
CA ILE A 80 5.69 -7.49 -14.42
C ILE A 80 6.05 -8.95 -14.10
N ASP A 81 7.34 -9.30 -14.18
CA ASP A 81 7.85 -10.66 -13.98
C ASP A 81 8.26 -10.99 -12.54
N SER A 82 7.74 -10.26 -11.55
CA SER A 82 8.09 -10.51 -10.15
C SER A 82 7.58 -11.87 -9.67
N PHE A 83 8.51 -12.76 -9.30
CA PHE A 83 8.19 -14.03 -8.62
C PHE A 83 7.44 -13.82 -7.29
N LYS A 84 7.45 -12.59 -6.76
CA LYS A 84 6.70 -12.23 -5.55
C LYS A 84 5.19 -12.18 -5.76
N LYS A 85 4.73 -12.33 -7.01
CA LYS A 85 3.32 -12.53 -7.38
C LYS A 85 2.92 -14.01 -7.38
N ASP A 86 3.87 -14.93 -7.20
CA ASP A 86 3.59 -16.35 -7.25
C ASP A 86 2.87 -16.77 -5.95
N PHE A 87 1.85 -17.61 -6.11
CA PHE A 87 1.16 -18.29 -5.02
C PHE A 87 1.92 -19.54 -4.56
N ASP A 88 2.64 -20.19 -5.48
CA ASP A 88 3.34 -21.45 -5.27
C ASP A 88 4.53 -21.60 -6.23
N GLY A 89 5.25 -22.72 -6.12
CA GLY A 89 6.38 -23.06 -6.99
C GLY A 89 5.99 -23.59 -8.39
N ASN A 90 4.69 -23.67 -8.70
CA ASN A 90 4.19 -24.20 -9.98
C ASN A 90 3.88 -23.09 -10.99
N GLY A 91 4.13 -21.83 -10.64
CA GLY A 91 3.90 -20.68 -11.50
C GLY A 91 2.47 -20.13 -11.47
N ASN A 92 1.65 -20.55 -10.49
CA ASN A 92 0.35 -19.93 -10.25
C ASN A 92 0.57 -18.51 -9.72
N ARG A 93 -0.02 -17.50 -10.37
CA ARG A 93 0.21 -16.08 -10.06
C ARG A 93 -1.06 -15.37 -9.62
N GLY A 94 -0.92 -14.52 -8.61
CA GLY A 94 -1.93 -13.58 -8.15
C GLY A 94 -1.46 -12.16 -8.35
N GLU A 95 -1.97 -11.49 -9.37
CA GLU A 95 -1.69 -10.08 -9.61
C GLU A 95 -2.89 -9.22 -9.23
N TYR A 96 -2.65 -8.27 -8.32
CA TYR A 96 -3.62 -7.26 -7.91
C TYR A 96 -5.01 -7.80 -7.59
N ILE A 97 -5.07 -8.71 -6.61
CA ILE A 97 -6.34 -9.25 -6.13
C ILE A 97 -6.85 -8.36 -5.00
N VAL A 98 -8.13 -7.98 -5.06
CA VAL A 98 -8.73 -7.03 -4.12
C VAL A 98 -9.94 -7.66 -3.45
N ALA A 99 -9.90 -7.71 -2.12
CA ALA A 99 -10.98 -8.19 -1.26
C ALA A 99 -11.60 -7.00 -0.53
N TYR A 100 -12.88 -6.71 -0.78
CA TYR A 100 -13.63 -5.66 -0.11
C TYR A 100 -14.39 -6.24 1.09
N GLY A 101 -14.21 -5.64 2.26
CA GLY A 101 -14.85 -6.11 3.49
C GLY A 101 -14.42 -7.52 3.87
N LYS A 102 -15.22 -8.15 4.75
CA LYS A 102 -14.94 -9.50 5.19
C LYS A 102 -15.41 -10.50 4.13
N CYS A 103 -14.47 -11.14 3.46
CA CYS A 103 -14.78 -12.15 2.45
C CYS A 103 -13.62 -13.13 2.27
N ASN A 104 -13.93 -14.30 1.70
CA ASN A 104 -12.94 -15.26 1.23
C ASN A 104 -13.03 -15.32 -0.30
N LEU A 105 -12.03 -14.76 -0.99
CA LEU A 105 -12.01 -14.71 -2.46
C LEU A 105 -11.53 -16.03 -3.06
N MET A 106 -10.58 -16.67 -2.39
CA MET A 106 -9.87 -17.82 -2.93
C MET A 106 -9.25 -18.64 -1.81
N LYS A 107 -9.33 -19.95 -1.97
CA LYS A 107 -8.63 -20.94 -1.15
C LYS A 107 -7.85 -21.89 -2.04
N MET A 108 -6.55 -22.01 -1.81
CA MET A 108 -5.62 -22.90 -2.52
C MET A 108 -4.74 -23.59 -1.48
N ASP A 109 -4.88 -24.90 -1.30
CA ASP A 109 -4.13 -25.69 -0.31
C ASP A 109 -4.07 -25.02 1.08
N ASP A 110 -2.88 -24.54 1.48
CA ASP A 110 -2.58 -23.86 2.74
C ASP A 110 -2.78 -22.33 2.71
N PHE A 111 -3.14 -21.76 1.56
CA PHE A 111 -3.28 -20.34 1.33
C PHE A 111 -4.75 -19.90 1.17
N GLU A 112 -5.11 -18.79 1.80
CA GLU A 112 -6.42 -18.14 1.66
C GLU A 112 -6.23 -16.64 1.36
N ALA A 113 -6.73 -16.19 0.21
CA ALA A 113 -6.86 -14.77 -0.08
C ALA A 113 -8.19 -14.28 0.51
N LYS A 114 -8.13 -13.78 1.76
CA LYS A 114 -9.31 -13.31 2.50
C LYS A 114 -9.12 -11.92 3.10
N GLY A 115 -10.18 -11.13 3.03
CA GLY A 115 -10.36 -9.94 3.85
C GLY A 115 -10.93 -10.34 5.20
N GLU A 116 -10.24 -10.00 6.29
CA GLU A 116 -10.68 -10.38 7.64
C GLU A 116 -11.62 -9.35 8.28
N TYR A 117 -11.69 -8.16 7.70
CA TYR A 117 -12.28 -6.98 8.30
C TYR A 117 -13.37 -6.37 7.42
N GLU A 118 -14.55 -6.15 8.00
CA GLU A 118 -15.70 -5.57 7.29
C GLU A 118 -15.45 -4.16 6.78
N ASP A 119 -14.61 -3.39 7.49
CA ASP A 119 -14.40 -1.98 7.23
C ASP A 119 -13.21 -1.70 6.29
N ASP A 120 -12.50 -2.72 5.82
CA ASP A 120 -11.22 -2.58 5.12
C ASP A 120 -11.22 -3.18 3.70
N VAL A 121 -10.14 -2.89 2.98
CA VAL A 121 -9.83 -3.46 1.67
C VAL A 121 -8.49 -4.15 1.76
N ALA A 122 -8.46 -5.45 1.50
CA ALA A 122 -7.23 -6.23 1.42
C ALA A 122 -6.76 -6.33 -0.04
N ILE A 123 -5.52 -5.98 -0.29
CA ILE A 123 -4.89 -6.03 -1.62
C ILE A 123 -3.77 -7.06 -1.57
N PHE A 124 -3.77 -7.97 -2.55
CA PHE A 124 -2.84 -9.09 -2.63
C PHE A 124 -1.99 -9.05 -3.88
N TYR A 125 -0.73 -9.44 -3.69
CA TYR A 125 0.21 -9.81 -4.75
C TYR A 125 0.87 -11.13 -4.36
N GLY A 126 0.49 -12.20 -5.06
CA GLY A 126 0.78 -13.57 -4.64
C GLY A 126 0.29 -13.80 -3.21
N ARG A 127 1.17 -14.35 -2.36
CA ARG A 127 0.88 -14.55 -0.93
C ARG A 127 0.99 -13.28 -0.07
N ASN A 128 1.43 -12.14 -0.63
CA ASN A 128 1.59 -10.91 0.14
C ASN A 128 0.26 -10.16 0.24
N ARG A 129 -0.05 -9.61 1.41
CA ARG A 129 -1.29 -8.88 1.71
C ARG A 129 -1.00 -7.54 2.37
N VAL A 130 -1.72 -6.50 1.95
CA VAL A 130 -1.78 -5.22 2.67
C VAL A 130 -3.22 -4.77 2.81
N TYR A 131 -3.55 -4.19 3.96
CA TYR A 131 -4.83 -3.56 4.21
C TYR A 131 -4.76 -2.06 3.95
N MET A 132 -5.76 -1.53 3.24
CA MET A 132 -5.84 -0.12 2.91
C MET A 132 -5.89 0.76 4.15
N ARG A 133 -6.81 0.50 5.09
CA ARG A 133 -6.97 1.32 6.30
C ARG A 133 -5.91 0.99 7.33
N ARG A 134 -5.77 -0.28 7.68
CA ARG A 134 -4.88 -0.73 8.78
C ARG A 134 -3.40 -0.49 8.50
N HIS A 135 -2.97 -0.60 7.24
CA HIS A 135 -1.55 -0.42 6.91
C HIS A 135 -1.31 0.88 6.15
N ILE A 136 -1.97 1.10 5.01
CA ILE A 136 -1.62 2.22 4.11
C ILE A 136 -2.03 3.57 4.70
N LEU A 137 -3.31 3.74 5.07
CA LEU A 137 -3.79 4.99 5.65
C LEU A 137 -3.16 5.26 7.01
N ARG A 138 -3.01 4.23 7.86
CA ARG A 138 -2.29 4.33 9.13
C ARG A 138 -0.87 4.87 8.93
N ALA A 139 -0.10 4.25 8.03
CA ALA A 139 1.26 4.67 7.73
C ALA A 139 1.29 6.09 7.16
N PHE A 140 0.37 6.41 6.26
CA PHE A 140 0.27 7.72 5.62
C PHE A 140 0.01 8.82 6.65
N HIS A 141 -1.02 8.67 7.49
CA HIS A 141 -1.37 9.64 8.51
C HIS A 141 -0.24 9.83 9.52
N GLN A 142 0.44 8.75 9.92
CA GLN A 142 1.58 8.83 10.81
C GLN A 142 2.75 9.59 10.18
N ALA A 143 3.12 9.27 8.93
CA ALA A 143 4.17 9.98 8.22
C ALA A 143 3.83 11.46 7.99
N GLN A 144 2.58 11.75 7.61
CA GLN A 144 2.09 13.11 7.42
C GLN A 144 2.19 13.91 8.72
N ALA A 145 1.72 13.36 9.84
CA ALA A 145 1.79 14.02 11.15
C ALA A 145 3.23 14.32 11.59
N GLN A 146 4.18 13.44 11.26
CA GLN A 146 5.59 13.63 11.59
C GLN A 146 6.28 14.64 10.67
N LEU A 147 5.95 14.65 9.38
CA LEU A 147 6.60 15.54 8.39
C LEU A 147 6.01 16.95 8.39
N GLN A 148 4.70 17.12 8.64
CA GLN A 148 4.00 18.41 8.63
C GLN A 148 4.72 19.53 9.43
N PRO A 149 5.17 19.31 10.67
CA PRO A 149 5.90 20.33 11.44
C PRO A 149 7.22 20.79 10.80
N LEU A 150 7.83 19.95 9.96
CA LEU A 150 9.05 20.28 9.23
C LEU A 150 8.74 21.06 7.95
N LEU A 151 7.62 20.75 7.29
CA LEU A 151 7.14 21.44 6.10
C LEU A 151 6.61 22.85 6.41
N ALA A 152 6.14 23.10 7.63
CA ALA A 152 5.62 24.41 8.04
C ALA A 152 6.70 25.45 8.34
N ARG A 153 7.96 25.03 8.55
CA ARG A 153 9.08 25.93 8.86
C ARG A 153 9.53 26.62 7.56
N ARG A 154 9.34 27.93 7.49
CA ARG A 154 9.87 28.78 6.40
C ARG A 154 11.29 29.21 6.74
#